data_AF-A0A7V9BE70-F1
#
_entry.id   AF-A0A7V9BE70-F1
#
_cell.length_a   1.000
_cell.length_b   1.000
_cell.length_c   1.000
_cell.angle_alpha   90.00
_cell.angle_beta   90.00
_cell.angle_gamma   90.00
#
_symmetry.space_group_name_H-M   'P 1'
#
loop_
_entity.id
_entity.type
_entity.pdbx_description
1 polymer ?
#
loop_
_entity_poly.entity_id
_entity_poly.type
_entity_poly.pdbx_seq_one_letter_code
_entity_poly.pdbx_strand_id
1 'polypeptide(L)' 'MRELPQTVAALIIGQLTERQRTVVIAIAINGESTAALASELGTTPGAIYKALYDARTTLRTATAVA' A
#
# COMPACT_ATOMS: atom_id res chain seq x y z
N MET A 1 17.38 -8.68 15.87
CA MET A 1 15.93 -8.48 16.00
C MET A 1 15.56 -7.41 14.97
N ARG A 2 14.83 -7.73 13.90
CA ARG A 2 14.40 -6.70 12.93
C ARG A 2 13.22 -5.96 13.57
N GLU A 3 13.30 -4.64 13.69
CA GLU A 3 12.22 -3.85 14.26
C GLU A 3 11.04 -3.87 13.29
N LEU A 4 9.81 -3.81 13.84
CA LEU A 4 8.55 -3.83 13.08
C LEU A 4 8.56 -2.92 11.83
N PRO A 5 9.08 -1.67 11.88
CA PRO A 5 9.10 -0.79 10.72
C PRO A 5 9.91 -1.35 9.55
N GLN A 6 11.07 -1.99 9.83
CA GLN A 6 11.94 -2.53 8.80
C GLN A 6 11.35 -3.79 8.16
N THR A 7 10.61 -4.59 8.95
CA THR A 7 9.85 -5.74 8.42
C THR A 7 8.74 -5.28 7.50
N VAL A 8 7.96 -4.28 7.91
CA VAL A 8 6.88 -3.73 7.07
C VAL A 8 7.43 -3.10 5.80
N ALA A 9 8.53 -2.35 5.87
CA ALA A 9 9.19 -1.78 4.69
C ALA A 9 9.64 -2.86 3.70
N ALA A 10 10.26 -3.94 4.19
CA ALA A 10 10.69 -5.06 3.35
C ALA A 10 9.49 -5.76 2.67
N LEU A 11 8.36 -5.92 3.37
CA LEU A 11 7.15 -6.51 2.81
C LEU A 11 6.50 -5.60 1.75
N ILE A 12 6.46 -4.29 1.98
CA ILE A 12 5.96 -3.31 1.00
C ILE A 12 6.81 -3.34 -0.29
N ILE A 13 8.13 -3.49 -0.15
CA ILE A 13 9.04 -3.58 -1.31
C ILE A 13 8.88 -4.93 -2.01
N GLY A 14 8.87 -6.03 -1.26
CA GLY A 14 8.98 -7.38 -1.81
C GLY A 14 7.67 -8.08 -2.17
N GLN A 15 6.51 -7.66 -1.63
CA GLN A 15 5.24 -8.39 -1.77
C GLN A 15 4.13 -7.58 -2.45
N LEU A 16 4.21 -6.24 -2.45
CA LEU A 16 3.23 -5.41 -3.13
C LEU A 16 3.59 -5.20 -4.59
N THR A 17 2.58 -5.14 -5.46
CA THR A 17 2.77 -4.65 -6.83
C THR A 17 3.17 -3.18 -6.81
N GLU A 18 3.76 -2.69 -7.91
CA GLU A 18 4.12 -1.28 -8.05
C GLU A 18 2.92 -0.36 -7.76
N ARG A 19 1.76 -0.68 -8.35
CA ARG A 19 0.52 0.08 -8.14
C ARG A 19 0.08 0.08 -6.68
N GLN A 20 0.11 -1.07 -6.01
CA GLN A 20 -0.23 -1.18 -4.59
C GLN A 20 0.72 -0.39 -3.71
N ARG A 21 2.03 -0.46 -4.00
CA ARG A 21 3.07 0.27 -3.27
C ARG A 21 2.88 1.78 -3.39
N THR A 22 2.70 2.29 -4.61
CA THR A 22 2.45 3.71 -4.85
C THR A 22 1.25 4.20 -4.06
N VAL A 23 0.15 3.45 -4.10
CA VAL A 23 -1.08 3.81 -3.38
C VAL A 23 -0.89 3.76 -1.85
N VAL A 24 -0.22 2.74 -1.31
CA VAL A 24 0.04 2.63 0.13
C VAL A 24 0.93 3.79 0.62
N ILE A 25 1.99 4.11 -0.11
CA ILE A 25 2.90 5.20 0.26
C ILE A 25 2.14 6.54 0.25
N ALA A 26 1.47 6.88 -0.85
CA ALA A 26 0.75 8.14 -0.99
C ALA A 26 -0.34 8.31 0.07
N ILE A 27 -1.19 7.31 0.27
CA ILE A 27 -2.35 7.46 1.14
C ILE A 27 -2.04 7.19 2.61
N ALA A 28 -1.36 6.09 2.91
CA ALA A 28 -1.21 5.65 4.31
C ALA A 28 0.04 6.21 4.99
N ILE A 29 1.09 6.57 4.22
CA ILE A 29 2.34 7.12 4.77
C ILE A 29 2.36 8.63 4.62
N ASN A 30 2.06 9.17 3.42
CA ASN A 30 2.11 10.60 3.16
C ASN A 30 0.81 11.34 3.53
N GLY A 31 -0.30 10.60 3.73
CA GLY A 31 -1.60 11.20 4.08
C GLY A 31 -2.27 11.94 2.93
N GLU A 32 -1.94 11.60 1.68
CA GLU A 32 -2.51 12.24 0.50
C GLU A 32 -3.99 11.89 0.31
N SER A 33 -4.71 12.73 -0.44
CA SER A 33 -6.11 12.50 -0.77
C SER A 33 -6.27 11.41 -1.83
N THR A 34 -7.14 10.43 -1.56
CA THR A 34 -7.54 9.39 -2.54
C THR A 34 -8.04 10.01 -3.85
N ALA A 35 -8.78 11.12 -3.78
CA ALA A 35 -9.32 11.77 -4.97
C ALA A 35 -8.21 12.46 -5.79
N ALA A 36 -7.24 13.10 -5.12
CA ALA A 36 -6.11 13.74 -5.78
C ALA A 36 -5.22 12.69 -6.48
N LEU A 37 -4.88 11.61 -5.77
CA LEU A 37 -4.09 10.51 -6.34
C LEU A 37 -4.83 9.81 -7.49
N ALA A 38 -6.16 9.65 -7.38
CA ALA A 38 -6.95 9.09 -8.47
C ALA A 38 -6.87 9.97 -9.73
N SER A 39 -6.97 11.29 -9.56
CA SER A 39 -6.81 12.25 -10.65
C SER A 39 -5.41 12.19 -11.26
N GLU A 40 -4.35 12.16 -10.44
CA GLU A 40 -2.95 12.11 -10.89
C GLU A 40 -2.66 10.83 -11.70
N LEU A 41 -3.16 9.69 -11.22
CA LEU A 41 -2.93 8.39 -11.87
C LEU A 41 -3.93 8.08 -13.00
N GLY A 42 -4.75 9.05 -13.41
CA GLY A 42 -5.75 8.87 -14.47
C GLY A 42 -6.74 7.73 -14.20
N THR A 43 -7.20 7.59 -12.94
CA THR A 43 -8.03 6.49 -12.49
C THR A 43 -9.24 6.96 -11.67
N THR A 44 -9.97 6.03 -11.06
CA THR A 44 -11.08 6.34 -10.16
C THR A 44 -10.70 6.15 -8.69
N PRO A 45 -11.32 6.89 -7.75
CA PRO A 45 -11.14 6.65 -6.32
C PRO A 45 -11.45 5.21 -5.90
N GLY A 46 -12.43 4.57 -6.54
CA GLY A 46 -12.75 3.15 -6.30
C GLY A 46 -11.60 2.21 -6.63
N ALA A 47 -10.86 2.46 -7.71
CA ALA A 47 -9.67 1.68 -8.07
C ALA A 47 -8.54 1.89 -7.04
N ILE A 48 -8.40 3.12 -6.50
CA ILE A 48 -7.44 3.41 -5.41
C ILE A 48 -7.82 2.66 -4.14
N TYR A 49 -9.09 2.69 -3.73
CA TYR A 49 -9.57 1.93 -2.56
C TYR A 49 -9.36 0.42 -2.71
N LYS A 50 -9.62 -0.12 -3.90
CA LYS A 50 -9.37 -1.54 -4.18
C LYS A 50 -7.88 -1.88 -4.05
N ALA A 51 -7.00 -1.06 -4.63
CA ALA A 51 -5.56 -1.26 -4.51
C ALA A 51 -5.08 -1.20 -3.04
N LEU A 52 -5.62 -0.29 -2.24
CA LEU A 52 -5.39 -0.22 -0.79
C LEU A 52 -5.85 -1.48 -0.05
N TYR A 53 -7.06 -1.95 -0.36
CA TYR A 53 -7.63 -3.15 0.24
C TYR A 53 -6.78 -4.40 -0.08
N ASP A 54 -6.41 -4.56 -1.34
CA ASP A 54 -5.59 -5.68 -1.80
C ASP A 54 -4.20 -5.62 -1.13
N ALA A 55 -3.58 -4.44 -1.06
CA ALA A 55 -2.30 -4.26 -0.38
C ALA A 55 -2.37 -4.59 1.11
N ARG A 56 -3.39 -4.11 1.83
CA ARG A 56 -3.62 -4.44 3.24
C ARG A 56 -3.79 -5.93 3.45
N THR A 57 -4.52 -6.60 2.55
CA THR A 57 -4.75 -8.04 2.64
C THR A 57 -3.44 -8.81 2.46
N THR A 58 -2.63 -8.47 1.45
CA THR A 58 -1.31 -9.07 1.23
C THR A 58 -0.40 -8.88 2.43
N LEU A 59 -0.27 -7.65 2.94
CA LEU A 59 0.59 -7.36 4.09
C LEU A 59 0.14 -8.12 5.34
N ARG A 60 -1.17 -8.15 5.62
CA ARG A 60 -1.72 -8.87 6.78
C ARG A 60 -1.40 -10.37 6.72
N THR A 61 -1.57 -10.98 5.55
CA THR A 61 -1.24 -12.40 5.36
C THR A 61 0.26 -12.63 5.55
N ALA A 62 1.11 -11.76 5.00
CA ALA A 62 2.56 -11.89 5.12
C ALA A 62 3.05 -11.70 6.58
N THR A 63 2.44 -10.80 7.34
CA THR A 63 2.78 -10.60 8.77
C THR A 63 2.24 -11.69 9.68
N ALA A 64 1.18 -12.42 9.29
CA ALA A 64 0.65 -13.53 10.08
C ALA A 64 1.53 -14.80 9.97
N VAL A 65 2.42 -14.84 8.99
CA VAL A 65 3.33 -15.97 8.71
C VAL A 65 4.77 -15.67 9.20
N ALA A 66 5.05 -14.42 9.61
CA ALA A 66 6.35 -13.95 10.09
C ALA A 66 6.44 -13.94 11.62
#